data_AF-A0A840NX70-F1
#
_entry.id   AF-A0A840NX70-F1
#
_cell.length_a   1.000
_cell.length_b   1.000
_cell.length_c   1.000
_cell.angle_alpha   90.00
_cell.angle_beta   90.00
_cell.angle_gamma   90.00
#
_symmetry.space_group_name_H-M   'P 1'
#
loop_
_entity.id
_entity.type
_entity.pdbx_description
1 polymer ?
#
loop_
_entity_poly.entity_id
_entity_poly.type
_entity_poly.pdbx_seq_one_letter_code
_entity_poly.pdbx_strand_id
1 'polypeptide(L)'
;MRANPVLVFRMLTLAEGWSFVVLLVFGSLLSRISDIDLVRPLGIVHGALFVALVVSLLTVRRRLGWGPGATFLAFLAGLLPLTPFLFHRLKRDELLRAEQAATP
;
A
#
# COMPACT_ATOMS: atom_id res chain seq x y z
N MET A 1 -14.05 4.67 18.59
CA MET A 1 -13.96 3.33 17.98
C MET A 1 -12.51 3.09 17.58
N ARG A 2 -11.87 1.99 18.01
CA ARG A 2 -10.50 1.67 17.56
C ARG A 2 -10.56 1.25 16.09
N ALA A 3 -9.76 1.87 15.24
CA ALA A 3 -9.68 1.48 13.83
C ALA A 3 -9.21 0.02 13.70
N ASN A 4 -9.88 -0.76 12.85
CA ASN A 4 -9.48 -2.13 12.56
C ASN A 4 -8.14 -2.12 11.80
N PRO A 5 -7.05 -2.69 12.35
CA PRO A 5 -5.74 -2.59 11.72
C PRO A 5 -5.65 -3.33 10.38
N VAL A 6 -6.48 -4.36 10.15
CA VAL A 6 -6.56 -5.05 8.86
C VAL A 6 -7.21 -4.16 7.80
N LEU A 7 -8.25 -3.41 8.17
CA LEU A 7 -8.85 -2.39 7.30
C LEU A 7 -7.83 -1.29 6.98
N VAL A 8 -7.13 -0.77 7.98
CA VAL A 8 -6.08 0.25 7.79
C VAL A 8 -5.01 -0.25 6.82
N PHE A 9 -4.52 -1.47 7.00
CA PHE A 9 -3.57 -2.09 6.07
C PHE A 9 -4.14 -2.18 4.66
N ARG A 10 -5.37 -2.69 4.50
CA ARG A 10 -6.02 -2.81 3.19
C ARG A 10 -6.16 -1.46 2.49
N MET A 11 -6.53 -0.41 3.22
CA MET A 11 -6.65 0.95 2.70
C MET A 11 -5.29 1.53 2.32
N LEU A 12 -4.25 1.32 3.13
CA LEU A 12 -2.89 1.76 2.82
C LEU A 12 -2.37 1.09 1.54
N THR A 13 -2.61 -0.20 1.33
CA THR A 13 -2.18 -0.88 0.09
C THR A 13 -2.83 -0.28 -1.16
N LEU A 14 -4.10 0.12 -1.07
CA LEU A 14 -4.81 0.79 -2.17
C LEU A 14 -4.31 2.22 -2.38
N ALA A 15 -4.17 2.99 -1.30
CA ALA A 15 -3.64 4.36 -1.34
C ALA A 15 -2.22 4.38 -1.93
N GLU A 16 -1.39 3.42 -1.55
CA GLU A 16 -0.03 3.27 -2.04
C GLU A 16 0.00 3.00 -3.54
N GLY A 17 -0.80 2.03 -4.01
CA GLY A 17 -0.92 1.72 -5.43
C GLY A 17 -1.36 2.93 -6.27
N TRP A 18 -2.33 3.70 -5.79
CA TRP A 18 -2.77 4.92 -6.46
C TRP A 18 -1.73 6.04 -6.39
N SER A 19 -1.06 6.23 -5.26
CA SER A 19 0.00 7.24 -5.12
C SER A 19 1.16 7.00 -6.08
N PHE A 20 1.50 5.73 -6.33
CA PHE A 20 2.52 5.34 -7.30
C PHE A 20 2.07 5.69 -8.73
N VAL A 21 0.81 5.39 -9.10
CA VAL A 21 0.25 5.75 -10.42
C VAL A 21 0.28 7.28 -10.61
N VAL A 22 -0.12 8.04 -9.58
CA VAL A 22 -0.06 9.50 -9.60
C VAL A 22 1.38 9.99 -9.75
N LEU A 23 2.34 9.41 -9.03
CA LEU A 23 3.76 9.74 -9.16
C LEU A 23 4.32 9.44 -10.56
N LEU A 24 3.91 8.32 -11.19
CA LEU A 24 4.33 7.99 -12.55
C LEU A 24 3.77 8.98 -13.59
N VAL A 25 2.47 9.27 -13.52
CA VAL A 25 1.81 10.14 -14.50
C VAL A 25 2.16 11.60 -14.27
N PHE A 26 1.92 12.13 -13.08
CA PHE A 26 2.09 13.55 -12.76
C PHE A 26 3.51 13.90 -12.33
N GLY A 27 4.21 12.98 -11.67
CA GLY A 27 5.61 13.18 -11.33
C GLY A 27 6.50 13.01 -12.56
N SER A 28 6.48 11.84 -13.21
CA SER A 28 7.43 11.55 -14.30
C SER A 28 6.97 11.95 -15.70
N LEU A 29 5.73 11.69 -16.10
CA LEU A 29 5.33 11.94 -17.49
C LEU A 29 5.06 13.43 -17.72
N LEU A 30 4.29 14.08 -16.84
CA LEU A 30 3.97 15.50 -16.94
C LEU A 30 5.21 16.40 -16.90
N SER A 31 6.20 16.08 -16.06
CA SER A 31 7.46 16.85 -15.96
C SER A 31 8.34 16.74 -17.21
N ARG A 32 8.10 15.76 -18.09
CA ARG A 32 8.82 15.61 -19.37
C ARG A 32 8.15 16.35 -20.52
N ILE A 33 6.88 16.73 -20.38
CA ILE A 33 6.07 17.35 -21.44
C ILE A 33 5.61 18.77 -21.08
N SER A 34 5.97 19.27 -19.90
CA SER A 34 5.60 20.59 -19.39
C SER A 34 6.64 21.09 -18.39
N ASP A 35 6.58 22.37 -18.04
CA ASP A 35 7.45 22.99 -17.02
C ASP A 35 7.01 22.70 -15.57
N ILE A 36 5.98 21.86 -15.37
CA ILE A 36 5.46 21.51 -14.05
C ILE A 36 6.27 20.34 -13.48
N ASP A 37 7.03 20.58 -12.41
CA ASP A 37 7.73 19.53 -11.65
C ASP A 37 6.97 19.14 -10.38
N LEU A 38 6.37 17.95 -10.40
CA LEU A 38 5.71 17.34 -9.25
C LEU A 38 6.44 16.09 -8.72
N VAL A 39 7.64 15.77 -9.23
CA VAL A 39 8.40 14.57 -8.84
C VAL A 39 8.65 14.57 -7.34
N ARG A 40 9.20 15.66 -6.82
CA ARG A 40 9.57 15.78 -5.40
C ARG A 40 8.36 15.72 -4.45
N PRO A 41 7.31 16.54 -4.61
CA PRO A 41 6.16 16.50 -3.69
C PRO A 41 5.44 15.15 -3.73
N LEU A 42 5.21 14.58 -4.92
CA LEU A 42 4.56 13.28 -5.04
C LEU A 42 5.45 12.15 -4.53
N GLY A 43 6.77 12.25 -4.70
CA GLY A 43 7.73 11.29 -4.18
C GLY A 43 7.74 11.26 -2.64
N ILE A 44 7.62 12.42 -1.99
CA ILE A 44 7.50 12.50 -0.52
C ILE A 44 6.19 11.86 -0.05
N VAL A 45 5.07 12.18 -0.70
CA VAL A 45 3.75 11.61 -0.35
C VAL A 45 3.77 10.09 -0.49
N HIS A 46 4.28 9.59 -1.62
CA HIS A 46 4.41 8.16 -1.87
C HIS A 46 5.35 7.49 -0.84
N GLY A 47 6.53 8.06 -0.59
CA GLY A 47 7.46 7.52 0.39
C GLY A 47 6.88 7.47 1.81
N ALA A 48 6.07 8.47 2.21
CA ALA A 48 5.39 8.47 3.50
C ALA A 48 4.32 7.36 3.59
N LEU A 49 3.55 7.16 2.52
CA LEU A 49 2.58 6.07 2.43
C LEU A 49 3.25 4.69 2.47
N PHE A 50 4.39 4.52 1.79
CA PHE A 50 5.20 3.30 1.86
C PHE A 50 5.61 2.96 3.30
N VAL A 51 6.16 3.94 4.04
CA VAL A 51 6.56 3.74 5.43
C VAL A 51 5.36 3.36 6.30
N ALA A 52 4.22 4.04 6.12
CA ALA A 52 2.98 3.72 6.83
C ALA A 52 2.50 2.30 6.51
N LEU A 53 2.59 1.87 5.25
CA LEU A 53 2.26 0.51 4.81
C LEU A 53 3.16 -0.52 5.49
N VAL A 54 4.47 -0.28 5.58
CA VAL A 54 5.43 -1.18 6.25
C VAL A 54 5.13 -1.31 7.74
N VAL A 55 4.84 -0.20 8.44
CA VAL A 55 4.46 -0.24 9.85
C VAL A 55 3.15 -1.02 10.04
N SER A 56 2.17 -0.78 9.17
CA SER A 56 0.89 -1.49 9.19
C SER A 56 1.06 -2.98 8.91
N LEU A 57 1.89 -3.35 7.94
CA LEU A 57 2.25 -4.73 7.60
C LEU A 57 2.79 -5.49 8.82
N LEU A 58 3.74 -4.91 9.54
CA LEU A 58 4.31 -5.52 10.75
C LEU A 58 3.25 -5.71 11.85
N THR A 59 2.27 -4.79 11.92
CA THR A 59 1.16 -4.85 12.86
C THR A 59 0.17 -5.97 12.51
N VAL A 60 -0.21 -6.12 11.23
CA VAL A 60 -1.19 -7.12 10.79
C VAL A 60 -0.58 -8.51 10.62
N ARG A 61 0.73 -8.62 10.40
CA ARG A 61 1.45 -9.88 10.22
C ARG A 61 1.06 -10.93 11.27
N ARG A 62 1.08 -10.54 12.55
CA ARG A 62 0.77 -11.44 13.67
C ARG A 62 -0.71 -11.85 13.67
N ARG A 63 -1.61 -10.94 13.27
CA ARG A 63 -3.07 -11.20 13.24
C ARG A 63 -3.47 -12.10 12.08
N LEU A 64 -2.81 -11.96 10.93
CA LEU A 64 -3.05 -12.77 9.73
C LEU A 64 -2.26 -14.09 9.75
N GLY A 65 -1.46 -14.35 10.79
CA GLY A 65 -0.60 -15.54 10.86
C GLY A 65 0.46 -15.59 9.75
N TRP A 66 0.85 -14.44 9.18
CA TRP A 66 1.76 -14.39 8.06
C TRP A 66 3.19 -14.74 8.46
N GLY A 67 3.72 -15.78 7.83
CA GLY A 67 5.13 -16.13 7.87
C GLY A 67 6.03 -15.09 7.20
N PRO A 68 7.37 -15.26 7.30
CA PRO A 68 8.33 -14.34 6.71
C PRO A 68 8.19 -14.22 5.19
N GLY A 69 7.86 -15.30 4.47
CA GLY A 69 7.65 -15.27 3.01
C GLY A 69 6.46 -14.39 2.59
N ALA A 70 5.29 -14.55 3.24
CA ALA A 70 4.11 -13.73 2.96
C ALA A 70 4.34 -12.25 3.31
N THR A 71 5.06 -12.01 4.41
CA THR A 71 5.46 -10.64 4.82
C THR A 71 6.39 -10.01 3.79
N PHE A 72 7.35 -10.77 3.28
CA PHE A 72 8.30 -10.30 2.27
C PHE A 72 7.61 -10.02 0.93
N LEU A 73 6.68 -10.88 0.50
CA LEU A 73 5.85 -10.64 -0.69
C LEU A 73 5.01 -9.36 -0.55
N ALA A 74 4.43 -9.12 0.62
CA ALA A 74 3.67 -7.89 0.90
C ALA A 74 4.55 -6.64 0.88
N PHE A 75 5.78 -6.73 1.39
CA PHE A 75 6.77 -5.66 1.33
C PHE A 75 7.19 -5.36 -0.12
N LEU A 76 7.56 -6.40 -0.89
CA LEU A 76 7.91 -6.26 -2.30
C LEU A 76 6.76 -5.69 -3.12
N ALA A 77 5.52 -6.06 -2.78
CA ALA A 77 4.35 -5.51 -3.44
C ALA A 77 4.22 -4.00 -3.28
N GLY A 78 4.73 -3.40 -2.20
CA GLY A 78 4.78 -1.94 -2.04
C GLY A 78 5.95 -1.27 -2.77
N LEU A 79 6.98 -2.03 -3.15
CA LEU A 79 8.22 -1.49 -3.72
C LEU A 79 8.18 -1.39 -5.25
N LEU A 80 7.45 -2.31 -5.90
CA LEU A 80 7.35 -2.37 -7.35
C LEU A 80 6.12 -1.58 -7.84
N PRO A 81 6.22 -0.93 -9.00
CA PRO A 81 5.07 -0.28 -9.63
C PRO A 81 3.97 -1.30 -9.89
N LEU A 82 2.72 -0.92 -9.62
CA LEU A 82 1.50 -1.70 -9.91
C LEU A 82 1.34 -3.04 -9.16
N THR A 83 2.37 -3.53 -8.48
CA THR A 83 2.27 -4.72 -7.64
C THR A 83 1.36 -4.59 -6.40
N PRO A 84 1.08 -3.39 -5.83
CA PRO A 84 0.10 -3.28 -4.76
C PRO A 84 -1.30 -3.72 -5.22
N PHE A 85 -1.66 -3.49 -6.48
CA PHE A 85 -2.95 -3.92 -7.04
C PHE A 85 -3.03 -5.43 -7.22
N LEU A 86 -1.94 -6.07 -7.66
CA LEU A 86 -1.86 -7.53 -7.76
C LEU A 86 -1.95 -8.16 -6.38
N PHE A 87 -1.21 -7.64 -5.40
CA PHE A 87 -1.27 -8.10 -4.02
C PHE A 87 -2.66 -7.92 -3.42
N HIS A 88 -3.29 -6.76 -3.62
CA HIS A 88 -4.66 -6.52 -3.19
C HIS A 88 -5.61 -7.55 -3.79
N ARG A 89 -5.50 -7.84 -5.09
CA ARG A 89 -6.33 -8.86 -5.76
C ARG A 89 -6.11 -10.26 -5.19
N LEU A 90 -4.86 -10.65 -4.94
CA LEU A 90 -4.51 -11.98 -4.42
C LEU A 90 -4.93 -12.20 -2.96
N LYS A 91 -4.88 -11.14 -2.15
CA LYS A 91 -5.12 -11.21 -0.70
C LYS A 91 -6.46 -10.63 -0.27
N ARG A 92 -7.30 -10.18 -1.21
CA ARG A 92 -8.57 -9.51 -0.94
C ARG A 92 -9.47 -10.32 0.00
N ASP A 93 -9.73 -11.57 -0.34
CA ASP A 93 -10.68 -12.41 0.41
C ASP A 93 -10.18 -12.70 1.82
N GLU A 94 -8.88 -12.94 1.97
CA GLU A 94 -8.24 -13.12 3.27
C GLU A 94 -8.33 -11.86 4.14
N LEU A 95 -8.05 -10.69 3.56
CA LEU A 95 -8.14 -9.40 4.25
C LEU A 95 -9.58 -9.06 4.65
N LEU A 96 -10.56 -9.31 3.78
CA LEU A 96 -11.97 -9.06 4.07
C LEU A 96 -12.50 -9.99 5.17
N ARG A 97 -12.13 -11.28 5.14
CA ARG A 97 -12.48 -12.23 6.21
C ARG A 97 -11.88 -11.81 7.54
N ALA A 98 -10.61 -11.42 7.55
CA ALA A 98 -9.94 -10.94 8.77
C ALA A 98 -10.48 -9.60 9.26
N GLU A 99 -10.95 -8.73 8.36
CA GLU A 99 -11.64 -7.48 8.70
C GLU A 99 -13.00 -7.76 9.36
N GLN A 100 -13.80 -8.65 8.78
CA GLN A 100 -15.11 -9.06 9.31
C GLN A 100 -14.99 -9.77 10.65
N ALA A 101 -14.02 -10.69 10.82
CA ALA A 101 -13.78 -11.38 12.08
C ALA A 101 -13.29 -10.46 13.22
N ALA A 102 -12.77 -9.27 12.89
CA ALA A 102 -12.33 -8.26 13.84
C ALA A 102 -13.36 -7.15 14.09
N THR A 103 -14.54 -7.24 13.45
CA THR A 103 -15.69 -6.36 13.71
C THR A 103 -16.57 -7.03 14.78
N PRO A 104 -16.86 -6.35 15.92
CA PRO A 104 -17.61 -6.93 17.02
C PRO A 104 -19.08 -7.20 16.66
#